data_AF-A0A925RFN3-F1
#
_entry.id   AF-A0A925RFN3-F1
#
_cell.length_a   1.000
_cell.length_b   1.000
_cell.length_c   1.000
_cell.angle_alpha   90.00
_cell.angle_beta   90.00
_cell.angle_gamma   90.00
#
_symmetry.space_group_name_H-M   'P 1'
#
loop_
_entity.id
_entity.type
_entity.pdbx_description
1 polymer ?
#
loop_
_entity_poly.entity_id
_entity_poly.type
_entity_poly.pdbx_seq_one_letter_code
_entity_poly.pdbx_strand_id
1 'polypeptide(L)'
;MEYVHNRMLPDGMRMLYRSRHIYFLLAGLINLGLGLYLAARPRGWRRTLQLIGSILIVLSPGFLLAGFFLEPRWGPEQTSIAPLGIFAVALGTLLHLLSGLMDGKAEIS
;
A
#
# COMPACT_ATOMS: atom_id res chain seq x y z
N MET A 1 -5.59 -34.79 -23.84
CA MET A 1 -5.41 -33.61 -24.72
C MET A 1 -5.73 -32.37 -23.89
N GLU A 2 -4.75 -31.83 -23.18
CA GLU A 2 -4.92 -30.57 -22.43
C GLU A 2 -3.99 -29.53 -23.04
N TYR A 3 -4.49 -28.88 -24.10
CA TYR A 3 -3.80 -27.75 -24.73
C TYR A 3 -3.97 -26.52 -23.84
N VAL A 4 -3.14 -26.37 -22.81
CA VAL A 4 -3.07 -25.13 -22.04
C VAL A 4 -2.31 -24.09 -22.86
N HIS A 5 -3.04 -23.42 -23.75
CA HIS A 5 -2.57 -22.37 -24.66
C HIS A 5 -2.10 -21.07 -23.93
N ASN A 6 -2.07 -21.04 -22.60
CA ASN A 6 -1.89 -19.82 -21.79
C ASN A 6 -0.59 -19.77 -20.95
N ARG A 7 0.47 -20.52 -21.30
CA ARG A 7 1.73 -20.56 -20.53
C ARG A 7 2.91 -19.82 -21.18
N MET A 8 2.70 -18.61 -21.71
CA MET A 8 3.83 -17.82 -22.24
C MET A 8 4.80 -17.33 -21.14
N LEU A 9 4.41 -17.40 -19.86
CA LEU A 9 5.23 -16.95 -18.72
C LEU A 9 5.38 -18.08 -17.69
N PRO A 10 6.58 -18.27 -17.10
CA PRO A 10 6.78 -19.18 -15.98
C PRO A 10 5.83 -18.86 -14.81
N ASP A 11 5.40 -19.88 -14.08
CA ASP A 11 4.38 -19.74 -13.02
C ASP A 11 4.74 -18.70 -11.96
N GLY A 12 6.01 -18.63 -11.55
CA GLY A 12 6.49 -17.60 -10.62
C GLY A 12 6.30 -16.18 -11.15
N MET A 13 6.56 -15.94 -12.43
CA MET A 13 6.40 -14.62 -13.04
C MET A 13 4.91 -14.24 -13.19
N ARG A 14 4.05 -15.22 -13.50
CA ARG A 14 2.59 -15.03 -13.53
C ARG A 14 2.05 -14.63 -12.16
N MET A 15 2.45 -15.34 -11.11
CA MET A 15 2.04 -15.04 -9.73
C MET A 15 2.55 -13.67 -9.28
N LEU A 16 3.78 -13.33 -9.65
CA LEU A 16 4.41 -12.06 -9.35
C LEU A 16 3.66 -10.87 -9.98
N TYR A 17 3.32 -10.95 -11.27
CA TYR A 17 2.50 -9.89 -11.88
C TYR A 17 1.12 -9.80 -11.24
N ARG A 18 0.46 -10.94 -10.97
CA ARG A 18 -0.86 -10.95 -10.33
C ARG A 18 -0.83 -10.29 -8.93
N SER A 19 0.14 -10.64 -8.09
CA SER A 19 0.25 -10.06 -6.75
C SER A 19 0.49 -8.56 -6.81
N ARG A 20 1.34 -8.07 -7.71
CA ARG A 20 1.58 -6.63 -7.89
C ARG A 20 0.32 -5.86 -8.28
N HIS A 21 -0.51 -6.39 -9.18
CA HIS A 21 -1.79 -5.75 -9.52
C HIS A 21 -2.71 -5.66 -8.30
N ILE A 22 -2.79 -6.71 -7.47
CA ILE A 22 -3.59 -6.71 -6.24
C ILE A 22 -3.09 -5.64 -5.27
N TYR A 23 -1.78 -5.53 -5.05
CA TYR A 23 -1.21 -4.51 -4.17
C TYR A 23 -1.44 -3.09 -4.71
N PHE A 24 -1.41 -2.90 -6.02
CA PHE A 24 -1.77 -1.64 -6.66
C PHE A 24 -3.21 -1.24 -6.41
N LEU A 25 -4.15 -2.17 -6.59
CA LEU A 25 -5.56 -1.94 -6.34
C LEU A 25 -5.81 -1.63 -4.86
N LEU A 26 -5.12 -2.34 -3.95
CA LEU A 26 -5.16 -2.06 -2.52
C LEU A 26 -4.68 -0.62 -2.23
N ALA A 27 -3.51 -0.24 -2.73
CA ALA A 27 -2.97 1.10 -2.52
C ALA A 27 -3.89 2.19 -3.10
N GLY A 28 -4.49 1.94 -4.27
CA GLY A 28 -5.49 2.82 -4.88
C GLY A 28 -6.74 2.97 -4.01
N LEU A 29 -7.29 1.86 -3.49
CA LEU A 29 -8.47 1.87 -2.62
C LEU A 29 -8.21 2.62 -1.32
N ILE A 30 -7.06 2.41 -0.68
CA ILE A 30 -6.65 3.12 0.53
C ILE A 30 -6.45 4.62 0.26
N ASN A 31 -5.83 4.99 -0.86
CA ASN A 31 -5.67 6.40 -1.24
C ASN A 31 -7.01 7.09 -1.51
N LEU A 32 -7.95 6.39 -2.16
CA LEU A 32 -9.30 6.89 -2.39
C LEU A 32 -10.06 7.06 -1.07
N GLY A 33 -10.00 6.06 -0.17
CA GLY A 33 -10.55 6.16 1.17
C GLY A 33 -9.94 7.31 1.97
N LEU A 34 -8.62 7.49 1.90
CA LEU A 34 -7.94 8.63 2.52
C LEU A 34 -8.49 9.95 1.96
N GLY A 35 -8.57 10.11 0.64
CA GLY A 35 -9.07 11.33 0.00
C GLY A 35 -10.52 11.67 0.34
N LEU A 36 -11.39 10.66 0.45
CA LEU A 36 -12.81 10.86 0.75
C LEU A 36 -13.08 11.13 2.24
N TYR A 37 -12.29 10.55 3.14
CA TYR A 37 -12.57 10.56 4.59
C TYR A 37 -11.53 11.30 5.42
N LEU A 38 -10.60 12.04 4.80
CA LEU A 38 -9.59 12.81 5.53
C LEU A 38 -10.24 13.95 6.33
N ALA A 39 -10.45 13.73 7.62
CA ALA A 39 -10.75 14.78 8.59
C ALA A 39 -9.46 15.18 9.32
N ALA A 40 -8.97 16.39 9.08
CA ALA A 40 -7.72 16.86 9.68
C ALA A 40 -7.83 16.95 11.21
N ARG A 41 -6.89 16.32 11.93
CA ARG A 41 -6.90 16.32 13.40
C ARG A 41 -6.37 17.64 13.97
N PRO A 42 -6.95 18.13 15.10
CA PRO A 42 -6.42 19.28 15.81
C PRO A 42 -5.01 18.99 16.35
N ARG A 43 -4.25 20.08 16.59
CA ARG A 43 -2.82 20.10 16.96
C ARG A 43 -2.40 18.99 17.94
N GLY A 44 -1.18 18.49 17.78
CA GLY A 44 -0.55 17.56 18.72
C GLY A 44 0.01 16.31 18.02
N TRP A 45 0.39 15.32 18.83
CA TRP A 45 1.00 14.08 18.35
C TRP A 45 0.08 13.28 17.39
N ARG A 46 -1.25 13.36 17.57
CA ARG A 46 -2.24 12.75 16.66
C ARG A 46 -2.15 13.30 15.24
N ARG A 47 -1.98 14.62 15.10
CA ARG A 47 -1.77 15.25 13.79
C ARG A 47 -0.47 14.78 13.14
N THR A 48 0.59 14.58 13.93
CA THR A 48 1.85 14.04 13.43
C THR A 48 1.68 12.60 12.92
N LEU A 49 1.00 11.73 13.67
CA LEU A 49 0.71 10.36 13.23
C LEU A 49 -0.15 10.33 11.97
N GLN A 50 -1.19 11.17 11.91
CA GLN A 50 -2.05 11.29 10.74
C GLN A 50 -1.24 11.74 9.51
N LEU A 51 -0.38 12.75 9.67
CA LEU A 51 0.43 13.30 8.58
C LEU A 51 1.45 12.27 8.07
N ILE A 52 2.20 11.64 8.97
CA ILE A 52 3.16 10.59 8.59
C ILE A 52 2.42 9.43 7.90
N GLY A 53 1.28 9.02 8.46
CA GLY A 53 0.45 7.96 7.88
C GLY A 53 -0.02 8.29 6.47
N SER A 54 -0.53 9.51 6.27
CA SER A 54 -0.97 10.01 4.96
C SER A 54 0.18 10.08 3.95
N ILE A 55 1.36 10.55 4.35
CA ILE A 55 2.53 10.59 3.47
C ILE A 55 2.91 9.17 3.01
N LEU A 56 2.96 8.21 3.93
CA LEU A 56 3.26 6.82 3.60
C LEU A 56 2.23 6.20 2.64
N ILE A 57 0.94 6.45 2.87
CA ILE A 57 -0.14 6.00 1.99
C ILE A 57 0.01 6.59 0.58
N VAL A 58 0.28 7.90 0.47
CA VAL A 58 0.41 8.59 -0.82
C VAL A 58 1.66 8.15 -1.60
N LEU A 59 2.76 7.85 -0.90
CA LEU A 59 3.99 7.37 -1.55
C LEU A 59 3.91 5.90 -1.97
N SER A 60 3.05 5.10 -1.34
CA SER A 60 2.96 3.66 -1.58
C SER A 60 2.73 3.24 -3.05
N PRO A 61 1.85 3.87 -3.86
CA PRO A 61 1.65 3.47 -5.25
C PRO A 61 2.90 3.73 -6.09
N GLY A 62 3.69 4.76 -5.75
CA GLY A 62 4.95 5.07 -6.43
C GLY A 62 5.99 3.95 -6.25
N PHE A 63 6.15 3.46 -5.02
CA PHE A 63 7.02 2.30 -4.76
C PHE A 63 6.52 1.03 -5.43
N LEU A 64 5.20 0.77 -5.43
CA LEU A 64 4.63 -0.38 -6.12
C LEU A 64 4.83 -0.28 -7.64
N LEU A 65 4.77 0.92 -8.22
CA LEU A 65 5.03 1.16 -9.65
C LEU A 65 6.48 0.89 -10.01
N ALA A 66 7.39 1.42 -9.21
CA ALA A 66 8.81 1.16 -9.37
C ALA A 66 9.10 -0.35 -9.26
N GLY A 67 8.57 -1.03 -8.25
CA GLY A 67 8.70 -2.48 -8.10
C GLY A 67 8.12 -3.27 -9.29
N PHE A 68 6.99 -2.83 -9.85
CA PHE A 68 6.38 -3.46 -11.02
C PHE A 68 7.28 -3.47 -12.26
N PHE A 69 7.98 -2.37 -12.55
CA PHE A 69 8.84 -2.28 -13.73
C PHE A 69 10.26 -2.80 -13.50
N LEU A 70 10.79 -2.66 -12.29
CA LEU A 70 12.19 -2.92 -11.98
C LEU A 70 12.45 -4.37 -11.56
N GLU A 71 11.60 -4.95 -10.70
CA GLU A 71 11.83 -6.30 -10.18
C GLU A 71 11.72 -7.43 -11.22
N PRO A 72 10.90 -7.38 -12.28
CA PRO A 72 10.96 -8.39 -13.34
C PRO A 72 12.30 -8.45 -14.08
N ARG A 73 13.07 -7.35 -14.08
CA ARG A 73 14.35 -7.25 -14.80
C ARG A 73 15.52 -7.86 -14.02
N TRP A 74 15.49 -7.73 -12.70
CA TRP A 74 16.58 -8.15 -11.82
C TRP A 74 16.22 -9.34 -10.92
N GLY A 75 14.95 -9.73 -10.89
CA GLY A 75 14.42 -10.74 -9.98
C GLY A 75 14.11 -10.16 -8.59
N PRO A 76 13.14 -10.76 -7.87
CA PRO A 76 12.71 -10.30 -6.54
C PRO A 76 13.81 -10.40 -5.47
N GLU A 77 14.89 -11.14 -5.75
CA GLU A 77 16.00 -11.36 -4.81
C GLU A 77 17.03 -10.22 -4.86
N GLN A 78 17.05 -9.47 -5.95
CA GLN A 78 18.01 -8.37 -6.17
C GLN A 78 17.39 -6.99 -5.89
N THR A 79 16.06 -6.91 -5.76
CA THR A 79 15.35 -5.64 -5.58
C THR A 79 14.19 -5.77 -4.60
N SER A 80 14.18 -4.91 -3.58
CA SER A 80 13.19 -4.92 -2.49
C SER A 80 12.24 -3.73 -2.55
N ILE A 81 11.86 -3.28 -3.75
CA ILE A 81 11.12 -2.01 -3.93
C ILE A 81 9.62 -2.18 -3.67
N ALA A 82 8.99 -3.23 -4.21
CA ALA A 82 7.58 -3.51 -3.96
C ALA A 82 7.29 -3.76 -2.46
N PRO A 83 8.12 -4.50 -1.70
CA PRO A 83 8.00 -4.57 -0.24
C PRO A 83 7.93 -3.21 0.44
N LEU A 84 8.73 -2.22 0.03
CA LEU A 84 8.66 -0.86 0.60
C LEU A 84 7.28 -0.23 0.38
N GLY A 85 6.68 -0.40 -0.80
CA GLY A 85 5.33 0.06 -1.09
C GLY A 85 4.26 -0.63 -0.23
N ILE A 86 4.39 -1.95 -0.05
CA ILE A 86 3.49 -2.75 0.80
C ILE A 86 3.59 -2.30 2.26
N PHE A 87 4.80 -2.14 2.80
CA PHE A 87 5.00 -1.67 4.17
C PHE A 87 4.57 -0.21 4.34
N ALA A 88 4.78 0.64 3.34
CA ALA A 88 4.32 2.03 3.37
C ALA A 88 2.79 2.11 3.46
N VAL A 89 2.04 1.38 2.62
CA VAL A 89 0.58 1.40 2.71
C VAL A 89 0.08 0.79 4.01
N ALA A 90 0.68 -0.31 4.49
CA ALA A 90 0.29 -0.97 5.73
C ALA A 90 0.55 -0.09 6.96
N LEU A 91 1.78 0.37 7.14
CA LEU A 91 2.16 1.26 8.24
C LEU A 91 1.40 2.57 8.16
N GLY A 92 1.28 3.15 6.96
CA GLY A 92 0.53 4.39 6.75
C GLY A 92 -0.93 4.27 7.18
N THR A 93 -1.60 3.18 6.80
CA THR A 93 -2.98 2.88 7.22
C THR A 93 -3.09 2.70 8.73
N LEU A 94 -2.15 1.98 9.36
CA LEU A 94 -2.11 1.79 10.80
C LEU A 94 -1.95 3.11 11.55
N LEU A 95 -0.97 3.94 11.18
CA LEU A 95 -0.74 5.24 11.81
C LEU A 95 -1.96 6.16 11.65
N HIS A 96 -2.57 6.15 10.45
CA HIS A 96 -3.77 6.93 10.18
C HIS A 96 -4.95 6.47 11.04
N LEU A 97 -5.15 5.16 11.19
CA LEU A 97 -6.20 4.58 12.02
C LEU A 97 -5.98 4.84 13.53
N LEU A 98 -4.75 4.69 14.02
CA LEU A 98 -4.37 5.01 15.40
C LEU A 98 -4.60 6.49 15.73
N SER A 99 -4.39 7.38 14.76
CA SER A 99 -4.70 8.81 14.92
C SER A 99 -6.19 9.10 15.13
N GLY A 100 -7.09 8.21 14.66
CA GLY A 100 -8.54 8.36 14.75
C GLY A 100 -9.21 7.62 15.91
N LEU A 101 -8.73 6.44 16.29
CA LEU A 101 -9.34 5.64 17.38
C LEU A 101 -9.30 6.31 18.76
N MET A 102 -8.38 7.26 18.96
CA MET A 102 -8.18 7.90 20.25
C MET A 102 -9.07 9.12 20.49
N ASP A 103 -9.86 9.52 19.48
CA ASP A 103 -10.90 10.53 19.60
C ASP A 103 -12.19 9.93 20.17
N GLY A 104 -12.57 8.71 19.75
CA GLY A 104 -13.81 8.06 20.21
C GLY A 104 -13.85 7.72 21.72
N LYS A 105 -12.71 7.76 22.42
CA LYS A 105 -12.67 7.60 23.89
C LYS A 105 -12.97 8.89 24.66
N ALA A 106 -12.91 10.06 24.02
CA ALA A 106 -13.13 11.35 24.68
C ALA A 106 -14.61 11.80 24.67
N GLU A 107 -15.45 11.23 23.81
CA GLU A 107 -16.89 11.55 23.74
C GLU A 107 -17.76 10.66 24.65
N ILE A 108 -17.18 9.66 25.32
CA ILE A 108 -17.90 8.66 26.15
C ILE A 108 -17.52 8.77 27.64
N SER A 109 -16.76 9.79 28.04
CA SER A 109 -16.34 10.01 29.45
C SER A 109 -16.93 11.28 30.04
#